data_AF-A0A9D6P201-F1
#
_entry.id   AF-A0A9D6P201-F1
#
_cell.length_a   1.000
_cell.length_b   1.000
_cell.length_c   1.000
_cell.angle_alpha   90.00
_cell.angle_beta   90.00
_cell.angle_gamma   90.00
#
_symmetry.space_group_name_H-M   'P 1'
#
loop_
_entity.id
_entity.type
_entity.pdbx_description
1 polymer ?
#
loop_
_entity_poly.entity_id
_entity_poly.type
_entity_poly.pdbx_seq_one_letter_code
_entity_poly.pdbx_strand_id
1 'polypeptide(L)'
;MRQSINFLGLIVLLILILIFISSIFRDKSKDDLVNPQPWAFFKREEPAEKEKTLKQVVDEVLQGSEGKYGLVVKNLKTGEEFNLNEDEVFQTA
;
A
#
# COMPACT_ATOMS: atom_id res chain seq x y z
N MET A 1 -45.98 -13.51 47.84
CA MET A 1 -45.06 -14.32 47.02
C MET A 1 -45.12 -13.96 45.51
N ARG A 2 -45.09 -12.67 45.14
CA ARG A 2 -45.04 -12.24 43.71
C ARG A 2 -43.92 -11.22 43.39
N GLN A 3 -43.23 -10.71 44.42
CA GLN A 3 -42.17 -9.70 44.28
C GLN A 3 -40.86 -10.29 43.73
N SER A 4 -40.57 -11.57 44.00
CA SER A 4 -39.33 -12.24 43.57
C SER A 4 -39.26 -12.50 42.06
N ILE A 5 -40.40 -12.72 41.40
CA ILE A 5 -40.47 -12.95 39.94
C ILE A 5 -40.13 -11.66 39.17
N ASN A 6 -40.56 -10.50 39.68
CA ASN A 6 -40.22 -9.20 39.10
C ASN A 6 -38.74 -8.85 39.29
N PHE A 7 -38.16 -9.24 40.42
CA PHE A 7 -36.74 -9.05 40.70
C PHE A 7 -35.86 -9.92 39.81
N LEU A 8 -36.25 -11.18 39.60
CA LEU A 8 -35.57 -12.09 38.70
C LEU A 8 -35.62 -11.60 37.25
N GLY A 9 -36.79 -11.10 36.80
CA GLY A 9 -36.94 -10.50 35.48
C GLY A 9 -36.07 -9.26 35.28
N LEU A 10 -35.95 -8.41 36.31
CA LEU A 10 -35.10 -7.22 36.27
C LEU A 10 -33.61 -7.57 36.18
N ILE A 11 -33.17 -8.63 36.87
CA ILE A 11 -31.80 -9.15 36.77
C ILE A 11 -31.52 -9.68 35.36
N VAL A 12 -32.44 -10.47 34.80
CA VAL A 12 -32.30 -11.01 33.43
C VAL A 12 -32.23 -9.87 32.39
N LEU A 13 -33.07 -8.84 32.53
CA LEU A 13 -33.05 -7.67 31.66
C LEU A 13 -31.72 -6.92 31.75
N LEU A 14 -31.16 -6.77 32.95
CA LEU A 14 -29.91 -6.07 33.19
C LEU A 14 -28.72 -6.82 32.57
N ILE A 15 -28.73 -8.16 32.63
CA ILE A 15 -27.74 -9.02 31.96
C ILE A 15 -27.82 -8.85 30.43
N LEU A 16 -29.03 -8.83 29.86
CA LEU A 16 -29.22 -8.64 28.41
C LEU A 16 -28.71 -7.27 27.94
N ILE A 17 -28.95 -6.21 28.72
CA ILE A 17 -28.46 -4.86 28.44
C ILE A 17 -26.92 -4.83 28.45
N LEU A 18 -26.28 -5.46 29.45
CA LEU A 18 -24.82 -5.53 29.53
C LEU A 18 -24.18 -6.25 28.32
N ILE A 19 -24.81 -7.34 27.87
CA ILE A 19 -24.36 -8.06 26.66
C ILE A 19 -24.49 -7.19 25.42
N PHE A 20 -25.61 -6.46 25.30
CA PHE A 20 -25.87 -5.59 24.15
C PHE A 20 -24.89 -4.40 24.09
N ILE A 21 -24.61 -3.78 25.24
CA ILE A 21 -23.59 -2.74 25.39
C ILE A 21 -22.21 -3.28 25.00
N SER A 22 -21.81 -4.44 25.52
CA SER A 22 -20.54 -5.09 25.17
C SER A 22 -20.41 -5.35 23.65
N SER A 23 -21.51 -5.69 22.97
CA SER A 23 -21.51 -5.86 21.51
C SER A 23 -21.34 -4.56 20.74
N ILE A 24 -21.84 -3.43 21.25
CA ILE A 24 -21.73 -2.12 20.59
C ILE A 24 -20.32 -1.52 20.80
N PHE A 25 -19.74 -1.75 21.98
CA PHE A 25 -18.38 -1.30 22.32
C PHE A 25 -17.28 -2.28 21.90
N ARG A 26 -17.61 -3.28 21.08
CA ARG A 26 -16.61 -4.17 20.47
C ARG A 26 -15.87 -3.34 19.43
N ASP A 27 -14.81 -2.70 19.92
CA ASP A 27 -13.90 -1.82 19.20
C ASP A 27 -13.68 -2.37 17.80
N LYS A 28 -13.85 -1.48 16.81
CA LYS A 28 -13.16 -1.65 15.54
C LYS A 28 -11.69 -1.68 15.90
N SER A 29 -11.14 -2.89 16.07
CA SER A 29 -9.70 -3.10 15.94
C SER A 29 -9.36 -2.37 14.66
N LYS A 30 -8.65 -1.25 14.81
CA LYS A 30 -7.99 -0.60 13.69
C LYS A 30 -7.34 -1.76 12.96
N ASP A 31 -7.72 -1.96 11.70
CA ASP A 31 -6.94 -2.80 10.82
C ASP A 31 -5.50 -2.48 11.16
N ASP A 32 -4.84 -3.50 11.72
CA ASP A 32 -3.42 -3.46 11.99
C ASP A 32 -2.85 -3.38 10.59
N LEU A 33 -2.74 -2.14 10.09
CA LEU A 33 -2.04 -1.83 8.85
C LEU A 33 -0.74 -2.56 9.06
N VAL A 34 -0.57 -3.65 8.31
CA VAL A 34 0.61 -4.49 8.34
C VAL A 34 1.76 -3.52 8.29
N ASN A 35 2.38 -3.27 9.44
CA ASN A 35 3.58 -2.47 9.53
C ASN A 35 4.54 -3.30 8.70
N PRO A 36 4.93 -2.89 7.48
CA PRO A 36 5.92 -3.64 6.76
C PRO A 36 7.11 -3.62 7.71
N GLN A 37 7.40 -4.78 8.31
CA GLN A 37 8.59 -4.91 9.13
C GLN A 37 9.71 -4.26 8.31
N PRO A 38 10.53 -3.40 8.92
CA PRO A 38 11.74 -2.95 8.27
C PRO A 38 12.59 -4.21 8.18
N TRP A 39 12.34 -5.00 7.12
CA TRP A 39 13.13 -6.14 6.74
C TRP A 39 14.53 -5.58 6.74
N ALA A 40 15.29 -6.18 7.64
CA ALA A 40 16.67 -5.96 7.92
C ALA A 40 17.31 -5.00 6.92
N PHE A 41 17.90 -3.94 7.46
CA PHE A 41 19.14 -3.40 6.97
C PHE A 41 20.15 -4.55 6.75
N PHE A 42 19.95 -5.35 5.71
CA PHE A 42 21.03 -5.73 4.85
C PHE A 42 21.48 -4.40 4.30
N LYS A 43 22.38 -3.78 5.06
CA LYS A 43 23.47 -2.99 4.55
C LYS A 43 24.28 -3.96 3.66
N ARG A 44 23.67 -4.41 2.56
CA ARG A 44 24.39 -4.65 1.34
C ARG A 44 24.94 -3.25 1.12
N GLU A 45 26.23 -3.10 1.38
CA GLU A 45 26.99 -2.08 0.70
C GLU A 45 26.67 -2.36 -0.77
N GLU A 46 25.63 -1.69 -1.28
CA GLU A 46 25.57 -1.49 -2.71
C GLU A 46 26.93 -0.89 -2.99
N PRO A 47 27.74 -1.53 -3.86
CA PRO A 47 28.92 -0.84 -4.37
C PRO A 47 28.40 0.52 -4.79
N ALA A 48 29.16 1.59 -4.54
CA ALA A 48 28.81 2.92 -5.03
C ALA A 48 28.68 2.83 -6.55
N GLU A 49 27.51 2.39 -7.01
CA GLU A 49 27.17 2.14 -8.38
C GLU A 49 26.95 3.57 -8.83
N LYS A 50 27.99 4.10 -9.49
CA LYS A 50 27.95 5.39 -10.16
C LYS A 50 26.53 5.58 -10.64
N GLU A 51 25.84 6.55 -10.05
CA GLU A 51 24.43 6.81 -10.28
C GLU A 51 24.21 6.79 -11.80
N LYS A 52 23.65 5.67 -12.30
CA LYS A 52 23.50 5.49 -13.73
C LYS A 52 22.46 6.50 -14.17
N THR A 53 22.85 7.38 -15.09
CA THR A 53 21.90 8.36 -15.64
C THR A 53 20.71 7.65 -16.26
N LEU A 54 19.52 8.27 -16.23
CA LEU A 54 18.29 7.65 -16.73
C LEU A 54 18.44 7.17 -18.19
N LYS A 55 19.23 7.92 -18.98
CA LYS A 55 19.63 7.56 -20.34
C LYS A 55 20.34 6.20 -20.43
N GLN A 56 21.32 5.93 -19.57
CA GLN A 56 22.06 4.67 -19.58
C GLN A 56 21.17 3.47 -19.29
N VAL A 57 20.21 3.64 -18.37
CA VAL A 57 19.23 2.60 -18.05
C VAL A 57 18.33 2.31 -19.25
N VAL A 58 17.86 3.35 -19.94
CA VAL A 58 17.01 3.16 -21.12
C VAL A 58 17.79 2.53 -22.28
N ASP A 59 19.03 2.96 -22.52
CA ASP A 59 19.89 2.38 -23.55
C ASP A 59 20.17 0.88 -23.29
N GLU A 60 20.41 0.48 -22.03
CA GLU A 60 20.58 -0.92 -21.62
C GLU A 60 19.31 -1.76 -21.86
N VAL A 61 18.13 -1.21 -21.56
CA VAL A 61 16.84 -1.93 -21.72
C VAL A 61 16.47 -2.09 -23.19
N LEU A 62 16.75 -1.08 -24.01
CA LEU A 62 16.46 -1.13 -25.44
C LEU A 62 17.47 -1.95 -26.23
N GLN A 63 18.61 -2.29 -25.62
CA GLN A 63 19.62 -3.12 -26.26
C GLN A 63 19.04 -4.50 -26.61
N GLY A 64 18.93 -4.78 -27.92
CA GLY A 64 18.37 -6.05 -28.42
C GLY A 64 16.85 -6.06 -28.57
N SER A 65 16.17 -4.94 -28.30
CA SER A 65 14.77 -4.77 -28.69
C SER A 65 14.65 -4.60 -30.20
N GLU A 66 13.66 -5.25 -30.81
CA GLU A 66 13.33 -5.06 -32.23
C GLU A 66 12.19 -4.06 -32.37
N GLY A 67 12.25 -3.19 -33.38
CA GLY A 67 11.20 -2.22 -33.68
C GLY A 67 11.54 -0.79 -33.27
N LYS A 68 10.57 0.11 -33.47
CA LYS A 68 10.71 1.54 -33.21
C LYS A 68 9.84 1.92 -32.00
N TYR A 69 10.46 2.56 -31.01
CA TYR A 69 9.83 2.89 -29.74
C TYR A 69 9.81 4.40 -29.51
N GLY A 70 8.69 4.92 -29.01
CA GLY A 70 8.60 6.23 -28.37
C GLY A 70 8.57 6.03 -26.86
N LEU A 71 9.43 6.73 -26.12
CA LEU A 71 9.52 6.59 -24.66
C LEU A 71 9.56 7.96 -24.00
N VAL A 72 8.83 8.08 -22.90
CA VAL A 72 8.88 9.22 -21.99
C VAL A 72 9.01 8.64 -20.58
N VAL A 73 10.14 8.90 -19.93
CA VAL A 73 10.45 8.39 -18.58
C VAL A 73 10.72 9.57 -17.67
N LYS A 74 9.99 9.66 -16.56
CA LYS A 74 10.15 10.72 -15.56
C LYS A 74 10.50 10.14 -14.20
N ASN A 75 11.63 10.58 -13.64
CA ASN A 75 11.99 10.27 -12.27
C ASN A 75 11.22 11.18 -11.31
N LEU A 76 10.24 10.64 -10.61
CA LEU A 76 9.40 11.40 -9.67
C LEU A 76 10.14 11.87 -8.41
N LYS A 77 11.32 11.31 -8.10
CA LYS A 77 12.13 11.72 -6.95
C LYS A 77 13.05 12.89 -7.30
N THR A 78 13.72 12.84 -8.45
CA THR A 78 14.72 13.84 -8.86
C THR A 78 14.18 14.90 -9.82
N GLY A 79 13.06 14.63 -10.48
CA GLY A 79 12.51 15.48 -11.54
C GLY A 79 13.20 15.32 -12.90
N GLU A 80 14.17 14.41 -13.03
CA GLU A 80 14.81 14.10 -14.31
C GLU A 80 13.81 13.50 -15.31
N GLU A 81 13.89 13.92 -16.56
CA GLU A 81 13.07 13.41 -17.66
C GLU A 81 13.98 12.91 -18.79
N PHE A 82 13.59 11.79 -19.39
CA PHE A 82 14.23 11.21 -20.56
C PHE A 82 13.17 10.93 -21.63
N ASN A 83 13.41 11.48 -22.82
CA ASN A 83 12.52 11.35 -23.97
C ASN A 83 13.26 10.70 -25.13
N LEU A 84 12.63 9.73 -25.78
CA LEU A 84 13.10 9.08 -27.00
C LEU A 84 12.00 9.15 -28.06
N ASN A 85 12.35 9.67 -29.24
CA ASN A 85 11.44 9.78 -30.39
C ASN A 85 10.13 10.51 -30.04
N GLU A 86 10.21 11.56 -29.20
CA GLU A 86 9.03 12.31 -28.73
C GLU A 86 8.29 13.05 -29.84
N ASP A 87 9.00 13.43 -30.90
CA ASP A 87 8.45 14.12 -32.07
C ASP A 87 7.79 13.17 -33.08
N GLU A 88 7.83 11.86 -32.82
CA GLU A 88 7.30 10.87 -33.74
C GLU A 88 5.85 10.48 -33.44
N VAL A 89 5.08 10.24 -34.50
CA VAL A 89 3.67 9.85 -34.38
C VAL A 89 3.57 8.33 -34.35
N PHE A 90 3.14 7.80 -33.20
CA PHE A 90 2.81 6.39 -33.03
C PHE A 90 1.29 6.19 -33.10
N GLN A 91 0.86 5.11 -33.77
CA GLN A 91 -0.55 4.72 -33.75
C GLN A 91 -0.88 4.07 -32.41
N THR A 92 -1.98 4.48 -31.77
CA THR A 92 -2.48 3.83 -30.57
C THR A 92 -3.08 2.47 -30.94
N ALA A 93 -2.83 1.46 -30.11
CA ALA A 93 -3.43 0.13 -30.27
C ALA A 93 -4.92 0.12 -29.90
#